data_AF-A0A4R2RRA9-F1
#
_entry.id   AF-A0A4R2RRA9-F1
#
_cell.length_a   1.000
_cell.length_b   1.000
_cell.length_c   1.000
_cell.angle_alpha   90.00
_cell.angle_beta   90.00
_cell.angle_gamma   90.00
#
_symmetry.space_group_name_H-M   'P 1'
#
loop_
_entity.id
_entity.type
_entity.pdbx_description
1 polymer ?
#
loop_
_entity_poly.entity_id
_entity_poly.type
_entity_poly.pdbx_seq_one_letter_code
_entity_poly.pdbx_strand_id
1 'polypeptide(L)'
;MLIAAFTLCGRDTGGTAIALWFFIAVGFSAAGYALYLAGLQRHLVEPNRASWLIWSAATGVEATTYAAVNPHAPQSLVFGGSAIACVVVTLVMWRRSRWRAPTPSETLCMAFAFAAILLWVAFHETFWAHMLVVAAVPISFWPTWQSVREDRTRERSPAWGLWTFGDLATLLLATRTQGSGVGEYGYIVVELLCHASVWLMVGLSTINPARSLGLRLDRFFVLDSYRSTINLFAVGETHLGKTVYAAAGFAAGETVIRFSGRRIAADRVPAAMHGTADRFMQVAAGSFMGPSGRIDDLINHSCSPNTGLRFVGDNVFLVAIRDIAVGEEIAWDYSTTLADPAWQMPCACGSASCRGIIGGFDTLPIARQRWFLKQEMVAPYLRPAIEGARAA
;
A
#
# COMPACT_ATOMS: atom_id res chain seq x y z
N MET A 1 12.40 -26.86 -31.44
CA MET A 1 11.30 -27.25 -32.34
C MET A 1 10.27 -26.13 -32.36
N LEU A 2 10.70 -24.97 -32.88
CA LEU A 2 10.00 -23.67 -32.85
C LEU A 2 10.05 -23.06 -34.27
N ILE A 3 9.76 -23.90 -35.25
CA ILE A 3 9.97 -23.62 -36.67
C ILE A 3 8.60 -23.57 -37.36
N ALA A 4 8.41 -22.53 -38.17
CA ALA A 4 7.31 -22.31 -39.13
C ALA A 4 6.10 -21.47 -38.70
N ALA A 5 6.32 -20.26 -38.15
CA ALA A 5 5.28 -19.21 -38.16
C ALA A 5 5.73 -17.84 -38.73
N PHE A 6 6.99 -17.68 -39.15
CA PHE A 6 7.48 -16.41 -39.73
C PHE A 6 8.13 -16.60 -41.10
N THR A 7 7.37 -17.22 -41.99
CA THR A 7 7.44 -16.92 -43.42
C THR A 7 6.03 -16.66 -43.86
N LEU A 8 5.65 -15.37 -43.94
CA LEU A 8 4.72 -14.81 -44.93
C LEU A 8 4.40 -13.36 -44.53
N CYS A 9 5.26 -12.45 -45.01
CA CYS A 9 4.76 -11.18 -45.49
C CYS A 9 3.85 -11.50 -46.70
N GLY A 10 2.57 -11.75 -46.46
CA GLY A 10 1.64 -12.15 -47.50
C GLY A 10 0.23 -12.32 -46.95
N ARG A 11 -0.60 -11.29 -47.17
CA ARG A 11 -2.07 -11.25 -47.12
C ARG A 11 -2.76 -12.53 -46.59
N ASP A 12 -3.10 -12.53 -45.30
CA ASP A 12 -4.24 -13.26 -44.76
C ASP A 12 -4.64 -12.66 -43.41
N THR A 13 -5.93 -12.56 -43.15
CA THR A 13 -6.55 -11.96 -41.95
C THR A 13 -6.09 -12.59 -40.62
N GLY A 14 -5.43 -13.75 -40.65
CA GLY A 14 -4.81 -14.39 -39.49
C GLY A 14 -3.56 -13.68 -38.97
N GLY A 15 -2.76 -13.07 -39.85
CA GLY A 15 -1.49 -12.41 -39.46
C GLY A 15 -1.71 -11.15 -38.61
N THR A 16 -2.78 -10.40 -38.88
CA THR A 16 -3.11 -9.19 -38.14
C THR A 16 -3.62 -9.48 -36.73
N ALA A 17 -4.38 -10.57 -36.56
CA ALA A 17 -4.87 -10.99 -35.26
C ALA A 17 -3.75 -11.51 -34.34
N ILE A 18 -2.79 -12.26 -34.90
CA ILE A 18 -1.59 -12.73 -34.19
C ILE A 18 -0.74 -11.53 -33.74
N ALA A 19 -0.49 -10.58 -34.65
CA ALA A 19 0.25 -9.35 -34.31
C ALA A 19 -0.44 -8.54 -33.20
N LEU A 20 -1.78 -8.42 -33.24
CA LEU A 20 -2.55 -7.71 -32.23
C LEU A 20 -2.37 -8.32 -30.83
N TRP A 21 -2.54 -9.63 -30.67
CA TRP A 21 -2.40 -10.29 -29.37
C TRP A 21 -0.98 -10.20 -28.82
N PHE A 22 0.03 -10.25 -29.70
CA PHE A 22 1.42 -10.03 -29.31
C PHE A 22 1.63 -8.62 -28.71
N PHE A 23 1.16 -7.56 -29.38
CA PHE A 23 1.28 -6.20 -28.85
C PHE A 23 0.46 -5.98 -27.58
N ILE A 24 -0.70 -6.61 -27.46
CA ILE A 24 -1.51 -6.58 -26.23
C ILE A 24 -0.75 -7.23 -25.07
N ALA A 25 -0.17 -8.42 -25.27
CA ALA A 25 0.60 -9.12 -24.24
C ALA A 25 1.80 -8.29 -23.77
N VAL A 26 2.58 -7.74 -24.71
CA VAL A 26 3.73 -6.87 -24.42
C VAL A 26 3.29 -5.60 -23.70
N GLY A 27 2.21 -4.95 -24.15
CA GLY A 27 1.70 -3.72 -23.56
C GLY A 27 1.26 -3.90 -22.11
N PHE A 28 0.53 -4.98 -21.83
CA PHE A 28 0.10 -5.31 -20.47
C PHE A 28 1.28 -5.65 -19.55
N SER A 29 2.23 -6.45 -20.02
CA SER A 29 3.43 -6.80 -19.25
C SER A 29 4.27 -5.57 -18.90
N ALA A 30 4.55 -4.72 -19.89
CA ALA A 30 5.31 -3.48 -19.68
C ALA A 30 4.59 -2.51 -18.72
N ALA A 31 3.28 -2.34 -18.89
CA ALA A 31 2.46 -1.52 -17.98
C ALA A 31 2.45 -2.08 -16.55
N GLY A 32 2.41 -3.41 -16.40
CA GLY A 32 2.51 -4.11 -15.11
C GLY A 32 3.80 -3.74 -14.37
N TYR A 33 4.96 -3.90 -15.00
CA TYR A 33 6.24 -3.52 -14.41
C TYR A 33 6.34 -2.03 -14.10
N ALA A 34 5.89 -1.16 -15.02
CA ALA A 34 5.94 0.28 -14.82
C ALA A 34 5.12 0.73 -13.60
N LEU A 35 3.88 0.23 -13.46
CA LEU A 35 3.03 0.54 -12.31
C LEU A 35 3.53 -0.11 -11.02
N TYR A 36 4.09 -1.32 -11.09
CA TYR A 36 4.67 -1.97 -9.91
C TYR A 36 5.88 -1.18 -9.38
N LEU A 37 6.79 -0.77 -10.26
CA LEU A 37 7.92 0.09 -9.91
C LEU A 37 7.47 1.45 -9.37
N ALA A 38 6.45 2.07 -9.96
CA ALA A 38 5.89 3.32 -9.44
C ALA A 38 5.28 3.13 -8.03
N GLY A 39 4.58 2.01 -7.80
CA GLY A 39 4.05 1.63 -6.49
C GLY A 39 5.16 1.43 -5.45
N LEU A 40 6.23 0.72 -5.82
CA LEU A 40 7.39 0.50 -4.97
C LEU A 40 8.11 1.82 -4.63
N GLN A 41 8.27 2.70 -5.62
CA GLN A 41 8.88 4.01 -5.41
C GLN A 41 8.10 4.86 -4.41
N ARG A 42 6.77 4.74 -4.43
CA ARG A 42 5.81 5.46 -3.57
C ARG A 42 5.44 4.72 -2.28
N HIS A 43 6.11 3.62 -1.95
CA HIS A 43 5.87 2.84 -0.73
C HIS A 43 4.43 2.32 -0.62
N LEU A 44 3.81 2.02 -1.77
CA LEU A 44 2.44 1.49 -1.85
C LEU A 44 2.42 -0.04 -1.81
N VAL A 45 3.55 -0.67 -2.11
CA VAL A 45 3.75 -2.11 -2.05
C VAL A 45 5.02 -2.43 -1.26
N GLU A 46 4.96 -3.52 -0.52
CA GLU A 46 6.04 -4.15 0.24
C GLU A 46 6.30 -5.55 -0.32
N PRO A 47 7.00 -5.64 -1.47
CA PRO A 47 7.29 -6.90 -2.15
C PRO A 47 7.98 -7.93 -1.26
N ASN A 48 7.66 -9.22 -1.46
CA ASN A 48 8.46 -10.29 -0.88
C ASN A 48 9.84 -10.39 -1.56
N ARG A 49 10.91 -10.33 -0.76
CA ARG A 49 12.27 -10.26 -1.27
C ARG A 49 12.76 -11.55 -1.93
N ALA A 50 12.37 -12.69 -1.35
CA ALA A 50 12.78 -13.99 -1.85
C ALA A 50 12.15 -14.25 -3.22
N SER A 51 10.85 -13.95 -3.37
CA SER A 51 10.15 -14.10 -4.66
C SER A 51 10.79 -13.27 -5.77
N TRP A 52 11.05 -11.99 -5.54
CA TRP A 52 11.69 -11.13 -6.55
C TRP A 52 13.12 -11.55 -6.90
N LEU A 53 13.89 -12.06 -5.93
CA LEU A 53 15.21 -12.63 -6.19
C LEU A 53 15.10 -13.89 -7.07
N ILE A 54 14.18 -14.80 -6.73
CA ILE A 54 13.94 -16.02 -7.50
C ILE A 54 13.49 -15.66 -8.92
N TRP A 55 12.54 -14.75 -9.10
CA TRP A 55 12.06 -14.31 -10.42
C TRP A 55 13.16 -13.64 -11.24
N SER A 56 14.00 -12.80 -10.63
CA SER A 56 15.11 -12.17 -11.34
C SER A 56 16.09 -13.19 -11.90
N ALA A 57 16.40 -14.23 -11.12
CA ALA A 57 17.26 -15.32 -11.58
C ALA A 57 16.57 -16.18 -12.65
N ALA A 58 15.32 -16.60 -12.40
CA ALA A 58 14.57 -17.48 -13.27
C ALA A 58 14.29 -16.85 -14.64
N THR A 59 13.75 -15.63 -14.68
CA THR A 59 13.48 -14.89 -15.92
C THR A 59 14.78 -14.55 -16.66
N GLY A 60 15.90 -14.33 -15.94
CA GLY A 60 17.22 -14.16 -16.56
C GLY A 60 17.71 -15.42 -17.28
N VAL A 61 17.58 -16.58 -16.66
CA VAL A 61 17.89 -17.87 -17.29
C VAL A 61 16.97 -18.11 -18.48
N GLU A 62 15.68 -17.86 -18.35
CA GLU A 62 14.70 -17.99 -19.43
C GLU A 62 15.05 -17.08 -20.62
N ALA A 63 15.33 -15.80 -20.38
CA ALA A 63 15.68 -14.86 -21.43
C ALA A 63 16.96 -15.24 -22.19
N THR A 64 17.99 -15.67 -21.46
CA THR A 64 19.28 -16.06 -22.07
C THR A 64 19.17 -17.37 -22.84
N THR A 65 18.45 -18.35 -22.32
CA THR A 65 18.21 -19.63 -23.00
C THR A 65 17.34 -19.47 -24.24
N TYR A 66 16.27 -18.68 -24.14
CA TYR A 66 15.41 -18.38 -25.28
C TYR A 66 16.19 -17.66 -26.39
N ALA A 67 17.01 -16.66 -26.04
CA ALA A 67 17.83 -15.94 -27.00
C ALA A 67 18.90 -16.82 -27.65
N ALA A 68 19.47 -17.78 -26.91
CA ALA A 68 20.44 -18.73 -27.44
C ALA A 68 19.82 -19.72 -28.44
N VAL A 69 18.58 -20.16 -28.18
CA VAL A 69 17.85 -21.10 -29.07
C VAL A 69 17.19 -20.37 -30.24
N ASN A 70 16.80 -19.11 -30.06
CA ASN A 70 16.07 -18.31 -31.05
C ASN A 70 16.78 -16.98 -31.33
N PRO A 71 17.97 -17.01 -31.97
CA PRO A 71 18.70 -15.81 -32.30
C PRO A 71 17.87 -14.91 -33.24
N HIS A 72 17.86 -13.61 -32.95
CA HIS A 72 17.12 -12.57 -33.69
C HIS A 72 15.59 -12.62 -33.61
N ALA A 73 15.01 -13.52 -32.80
CA ALA A 73 13.57 -13.51 -32.56
C ALA A 73 13.14 -12.23 -31.82
N PRO A 74 12.11 -11.49 -32.28
CA PRO A 74 11.64 -10.28 -31.61
C PRO A 74 11.13 -10.56 -30.19
N GLN A 75 10.69 -11.78 -29.91
CA GLN A 75 10.28 -12.25 -28.57
C GLN A 75 11.45 -12.20 -27.56
N SER A 76 12.70 -12.38 -28.01
CA SER A 76 13.88 -12.30 -27.16
C SER A 76 14.03 -10.92 -26.51
N LEU A 77 13.54 -9.86 -27.16
CA LEU A 77 13.50 -8.51 -26.57
C LEU A 77 12.48 -8.42 -25.43
N VAL A 78 11.37 -9.15 -25.52
CA VAL A 78 10.33 -9.19 -24.49
C VAL A 78 10.86 -9.91 -23.25
N PHE A 79 11.41 -11.12 -23.42
CA PHE A 79 12.03 -11.86 -22.31
C PHE A 79 13.20 -11.10 -21.69
N GLY A 80 14.06 -10.49 -22.51
CA GLY A 80 15.16 -9.65 -22.02
C GLY A 80 14.65 -8.42 -21.25
N GLY A 81 13.60 -7.76 -21.73
CA GLY A 81 12.95 -6.65 -21.05
C GLY A 81 12.38 -7.03 -19.68
N SER A 82 11.66 -8.15 -19.61
CA SER A 82 11.12 -8.69 -18.35
C SER A 82 12.23 -9.06 -17.37
N ALA A 83 13.31 -9.71 -17.83
CA ALA A 83 14.45 -10.05 -17.00
C ALA A 83 15.12 -8.80 -16.39
N ILE A 84 15.34 -7.76 -17.22
CA ILE A 84 15.87 -6.48 -16.75
C ILE A 84 14.91 -5.83 -15.75
N ALA A 85 13.60 -5.85 -16.01
CA ALA A 85 12.60 -5.28 -15.11
C ALA A 85 12.60 -5.99 -13.73
N CYS A 86 12.66 -7.33 -13.70
CA CYS A 86 12.79 -8.09 -12.47
C CYS A 86 14.05 -7.72 -11.68
N VAL A 87 15.20 -7.64 -12.35
CA VAL A 87 16.46 -7.21 -11.72
C VAL A 87 16.35 -5.80 -11.15
N VAL A 88 15.75 -4.85 -11.89
CA VAL A 88 15.56 -3.47 -11.44
C VAL A 88 14.66 -3.42 -10.21
N VAL A 89 13.52 -4.13 -10.20
CA VAL A 89 12.63 -4.21 -9.03
C VAL A 89 13.39 -4.76 -7.82
N THR A 90 14.12 -5.86 -7.99
CA THR A 90 14.92 -6.47 -6.93
C THR A 90 15.96 -5.52 -6.35
N LEU A 91 16.71 -4.81 -7.21
CA LEU A 91 17.72 -3.84 -6.78
C LEU A 91 17.11 -2.64 -6.07
N VAL A 92 16.01 -2.08 -6.57
CA VAL A 92 15.31 -0.95 -5.93
C VAL A 92 14.78 -1.35 -4.56
N MET A 93 14.20 -2.54 -4.45
CA MET A 93 13.69 -3.10 -3.19
C MET A 93 14.81 -3.33 -2.19
N TRP A 94 15.94 -3.93 -2.59
CA TRP A 94 17.06 -4.23 -1.69
C TRP A 94 17.81 -2.99 -1.20
N ARG A 95 17.96 -1.95 -2.03
CA ARG A 95 18.60 -0.69 -1.62
C ARG A 95 17.84 0.04 -0.50
N ARG A 96 16.54 -0.17 -0.39
CA ARG A 96 15.65 0.55 0.55
C ARG A 96 15.34 -0.25 1.81
N SER A 97 15.75 -1.51 1.84
CA SER A 97 15.30 -2.51 2.80
C SER A 97 16.27 -2.66 3.97
N ARG A 98 15.77 -2.67 5.21
CA ARG A 98 16.56 -3.17 6.35
C ARG A 98 16.74 -4.68 6.18
N TRP A 99 18.00 -5.14 6.15
CA TRP A 99 18.34 -6.56 6.00
C TRP A 99 17.70 -7.38 7.12
N ARG A 100 17.04 -8.48 6.73
CA ARG A 100 16.46 -9.51 7.62
C ARG A 100 16.82 -10.85 7.02
N ALA A 101 17.11 -11.84 7.87
CA ALA A 101 17.34 -13.20 7.42
C ALA A 101 16.08 -13.76 6.75
N PRO A 102 16.20 -14.56 5.68
CA PRO A 102 15.05 -15.22 5.06
C PRO A 102 14.35 -16.15 6.06
N THR A 103 13.04 -16.28 5.95
CA THR A 103 12.29 -17.27 6.71
C THR A 103 12.64 -18.70 6.27
N PRO A 104 12.29 -19.74 7.05
CA PRO A 104 12.47 -21.12 6.62
C PRO A 104 11.76 -21.45 5.30
N SER A 105 10.57 -20.91 5.08
CA SER A 105 9.83 -21.12 3.82
C SER A 105 10.50 -20.41 2.64
N GLU A 106 10.99 -19.19 2.83
CA GLU A 106 11.75 -18.46 1.81
C GLU A 106 13.04 -19.19 1.45
N THR A 107 13.79 -19.66 2.46
CA THR A 107 15.02 -20.44 2.29
C THR A 107 14.75 -21.72 1.51
N LEU A 108 13.67 -22.44 1.83
CA LEU A 108 13.28 -23.65 1.13
C LEU A 108 12.93 -23.37 -0.34
N CYS A 109 12.16 -22.30 -0.62
CA CYS A 109 11.81 -21.92 -1.99
C CYS A 109 13.05 -21.53 -2.81
N MET A 110 13.97 -20.77 -2.20
CA MET A 110 15.25 -20.39 -2.83
C MET A 110 16.11 -21.62 -3.12
N ALA A 111 16.18 -22.58 -2.19
CA ALA A 111 16.92 -23.83 -2.37
C ALA A 111 16.33 -24.68 -3.52
N PHE A 112 15.01 -24.81 -3.59
CA PHE A 112 14.34 -25.51 -4.70
C PHE A 112 14.58 -24.83 -6.05
N ALA A 113 14.46 -23.50 -6.11
CA ALA A 113 14.72 -22.75 -7.34
C ALA A 113 16.18 -22.91 -7.80
N PHE A 114 17.13 -22.84 -6.86
CA PHE A 114 18.54 -23.06 -7.16
C PHE A 114 18.82 -24.50 -7.63
N ALA A 115 18.24 -25.50 -6.97
CA ALA A 115 18.36 -26.90 -7.37
C ALA A 115 17.77 -27.13 -8.77
N ALA A 116 16.63 -26.53 -9.11
CA ALA A 116 16.04 -26.63 -10.44
C ALA A 116 16.96 -26.05 -11.52
N ILE A 117 17.61 -24.90 -11.26
CA ILE A 117 18.60 -24.31 -12.17
C ILE A 117 19.81 -25.23 -12.33
N LEU A 118 20.35 -25.79 -11.24
CA LEU A 118 21.49 -26.72 -11.30
C LEU A 118 21.17 -28.00 -12.06
N LEU A 119 20.00 -28.60 -11.83
CA LEU A 119 19.54 -29.77 -12.56
C LEU A 119 19.41 -29.45 -14.05
N TRP A 120 18.85 -28.30 -14.40
CA TRP A 120 18.77 -27.87 -15.78
C TRP A 120 20.15 -27.78 -16.45
N VAL A 121 21.12 -27.12 -15.78
CA VAL A 121 22.51 -27.00 -16.27
C VAL A 121 23.17 -28.38 -16.44
N ALA A 122 22.88 -29.34 -15.55
CA ALA A 122 23.52 -30.65 -15.58
C ALA A 122 22.97 -31.57 -16.68
N PHE A 123 21.66 -31.55 -16.93
CA PHE A 123 21.01 -32.54 -17.80
C PHE A 123 20.84 -32.09 -19.25
N HIS A 124 20.81 -30.78 -19.54
CA HIS A 124 20.64 -30.21 -20.90
C HIS A 124 19.43 -30.72 -21.70
N GLU A 125 18.54 -31.53 -21.11
CA GLU A 125 17.36 -32.10 -21.76
C GLU A 125 16.21 -31.09 -21.80
N THR A 126 15.82 -30.68 -23.01
CA THR A 126 14.88 -29.57 -23.22
C THR A 126 13.49 -29.84 -22.67
N PHE A 127 13.04 -31.10 -22.60
CA PHE A 127 11.72 -31.43 -22.08
C PHE A 127 11.66 -31.32 -20.55
N TRP A 128 12.59 -31.99 -19.86
CA TRP A 128 12.66 -31.96 -18.39
C TRP A 128 13.01 -30.57 -17.86
N ALA A 129 13.81 -29.81 -18.62
CA ALA A 129 14.04 -28.39 -18.40
C ALA A 129 12.73 -27.61 -18.28
N HIS A 130 11.85 -27.73 -19.28
CA HIS A 130 10.56 -27.03 -19.28
C HIS A 130 9.66 -27.51 -18.14
N MET A 131 9.59 -28.81 -17.86
CA MET A 131 8.76 -29.34 -16.77
C MET A 131 9.24 -28.89 -15.38
N LEU A 132 10.56 -28.78 -15.18
CA LEU A 132 11.14 -28.21 -13.96
C LEU A 132 10.78 -26.74 -13.80
N VAL A 133 10.81 -25.96 -14.88
CA VAL A 133 10.40 -24.55 -14.87
C VAL A 133 8.91 -24.43 -14.51
N VAL A 134 8.04 -25.23 -15.15
CA VAL A 134 6.59 -25.26 -14.83
C VAL A 134 6.34 -25.57 -13.35
N ALA A 135 7.11 -26.49 -12.75
CA ALA A 135 7.02 -26.80 -11.33
C ALA A 135 7.62 -25.71 -10.42
N ALA A 136 8.67 -25.02 -10.88
CA ALA A 136 9.36 -23.99 -10.11
C ALA A 136 8.56 -22.68 -10.02
N VAL A 137 7.72 -22.37 -11.02
CA VAL A 137 6.92 -21.13 -11.02
C VAL A 137 6.02 -21.05 -9.76
N PRO A 138 5.15 -22.01 -9.42
CA PRO A 138 4.34 -21.92 -8.20
C PRO A 138 5.17 -21.83 -6.92
N ILE A 139 6.32 -22.52 -6.86
CA ILE A 139 7.23 -22.47 -5.71
C ILE A 139 7.78 -21.04 -5.53
N SER A 140 8.12 -20.36 -6.62
CA SER A 140 8.60 -18.97 -6.57
C SER A 140 7.54 -17.97 -6.11
N PHE A 141 6.26 -18.26 -6.33
CA PHE A 141 5.12 -17.46 -5.87
C PHE A 141 4.74 -17.71 -4.41
N TRP A 142 5.21 -18.82 -3.82
CA TRP A 142 4.83 -19.21 -2.47
C TRP A 142 5.13 -18.13 -1.41
N PRO A 143 6.32 -17.49 -1.37
CA PRO A 143 6.58 -16.41 -0.42
C PRO A 143 5.66 -15.19 -0.60
N THR A 144 5.35 -14.81 -1.85
CA THR A 144 4.36 -13.77 -2.14
C THR A 144 2.97 -14.15 -1.66
N TRP A 145 2.51 -15.39 -1.89
CA TRP A 145 1.22 -15.85 -1.35
C TRP A 145 1.17 -15.80 0.17
N GLN A 146 2.25 -16.22 0.85
CA GLN A 146 2.34 -16.10 2.31
C GLN A 146 2.26 -14.63 2.75
N SER A 147 3.04 -13.75 2.10
CA SER A 147 3.05 -12.31 2.39
C SER A 147 1.67 -11.66 2.25
N VAL A 148 0.93 -12.01 1.20
CA VAL A 148 -0.43 -11.49 0.94
C VAL A 148 -1.47 -12.07 1.88
N ARG A 149 -1.31 -13.33 2.32
CA ARG A 149 -2.19 -13.93 3.34
C ARG A 149 -2.05 -13.25 4.69
N GLU A 150 -0.83 -12.84 5.05
CA GLU A 150 -0.56 -12.08 6.28
C GLU A 150 -1.12 -10.66 6.18
N ASP A 151 -0.82 -9.96 5.09
CA ASP A 151 -1.31 -8.62 4.84
C ASP A 151 -1.50 -8.39 3.33
N ARG A 152 -2.77 -8.32 2.93
CA ARG A 152 -3.17 -8.09 1.54
C ARG A 152 -2.66 -6.77 0.97
N THR A 153 -2.37 -5.78 1.82
CA THR A 153 -1.93 -4.45 1.37
C THR A 153 -0.50 -4.42 0.88
N ARG A 154 0.34 -5.39 1.28
CA ARG A 154 1.74 -5.50 0.87
C ARG A 154 1.92 -5.63 -0.64
N GLU A 155 1.01 -6.30 -1.33
CA GLU A 155 1.12 -6.53 -2.78
C GLU A 155 -0.04 -5.88 -3.56
N ARG A 156 -0.75 -4.92 -2.96
CA ARG A 156 -1.96 -4.34 -3.54
C ARG A 156 -1.65 -3.38 -4.69
N SER A 157 -1.49 -3.96 -5.88
CA SER A 157 -1.14 -3.25 -7.11
C SER A 157 -2.02 -3.66 -8.30
N PRO A 158 -2.33 -2.74 -9.25
CA PRO A 158 -2.91 -3.09 -10.55
C PRO A 158 -2.02 -4.06 -11.35
N ALA A 159 -0.71 -4.08 -11.09
CA ALA A 159 0.24 -4.86 -11.87
C ALA A 159 -0.12 -6.34 -11.96
N TRP A 160 -0.58 -6.95 -10.86
CA TRP A 160 -0.98 -8.36 -10.84
C TRP A 160 -2.08 -8.68 -11.85
N GLY A 161 -3.06 -7.79 -11.97
CA GLY A 161 -4.11 -7.96 -12.96
C GLY A 161 -3.63 -7.65 -14.38
N LEU A 162 -2.71 -6.69 -14.56
CA LEU A 162 -2.15 -6.40 -15.88
C LEU A 162 -1.32 -7.59 -16.39
N TRP A 163 -0.48 -8.19 -15.55
CA TRP A 163 0.23 -9.43 -15.88
C TRP A 163 -0.76 -10.57 -16.19
N THR A 164 -1.83 -10.73 -15.39
CA THR A 164 -2.90 -11.70 -15.68
C THR A 164 -3.50 -11.51 -17.09
N PHE A 165 -3.82 -10.28 -17.49
CA PHE A 165 -4.32 -10.02 -18.85
C PHE A 165 -3.25 -10.20 -19.93
N GLY A 166 -1.99 -9.90 -19.62
CA GLY A 166 -0.85 -10.19 -20.48
C GLY A 166 -0.72 -11.68 -20.76
N ASP A 167 -0.75 -12.52 -19.73
CA ASP A 167 -0.63 -13.98 -19.87
C ASP A 167 -1.83 -14.58 -20.60
N LEU A 168 -3.03 -14.05 -20.38
CA LEU A 168 -4.22 -14.46 -21.12
C LEU A 168 -4.07 -14.12 -22.62
N ALA A 169 -3.52 -12.96 -22.95
CA ALA A 169 -3.21 -12.59 -24.33
C ALA A 169 -2.13 -13.51 -24.93
N THR A 170 -1.09 -13.87 -24.16
CA THR A 170 -0.07 -14.85 -24.56
C THR A 170 -0.68 -16.23 -24.82
N LEU A 171 -1.62 -16.67 -23.99
CA LEU A 171 -2.33 -17.94 -24.20
C LEU A 171 -3.19 -17.92 -25.47
N LEU A 172 -3.90 -16.81 -25.72
CA LEU A 172 -4.68 -16.62 -26.94
C LEU A 172 -3.79 -16.56 -28.19
N LEU A 173 -2.59 -15.99 -28.07
CA LEU A 173 -1.59 -16.01 -29.13
C LEU A 173 -1.10 -17.45 -29.40
N ALA A 174 -0.73 -18.19 -28.35
CA ALA A 174 -0.22 -19.55 -28.45
C ALA A 174 -1.24 -20.52 -29.07
N THR A 175 -2.52 -20.42 -28.68
CA THR A 175 -3.62 -21.24 -29.25
C THR A 175 -3.92 -20.95 -30.71
N ARG A 176 -3.55 -19.77 -31.20
CA ARG A 176 -3.76 -19.33 -32.59
C ARG A 176 -2.52 -19.53 -33.47
N THR A 177 -1.40 -19.90 -32.88
CA THR A 177 -0.16 -20.19 -33.60
C THR A 177 -0.06 -21.69 -33.81
N GLN A 178 0.10 -22.14 -35.07
CA GLN A 178 0.26 -23.57 -35.35
C GLN A 178 1.62 -24.06 -34.85
N GLY A 179 1.65 -25.23 -34.19
CA GLY A 179 2.88 -25.89 -33.75
C GLY A 179 3.26 -25.74 -32.27
N SER A 180 2.45 -25.06 -31.45
CA SER A 180 2.74 -24.88 -30.02
C SER A 180 2.70 -26.22 -29.27
N GLY A 181 3.78 -26.53 -28.54
CA GLY A 181 3.93 -27.80 -27.82
C GLY A 181 3.15 -27.82 -26.49
N VAL A 182 2.76 -29.01 -26.00
CA VAL A 182 2.03 -29.16 -24.72
C VAL A 182 2.76 -28.48 -23.54
N GLY A 183 4.10 -28.50 -23.54
CA GLY A 183 4.91 -27.85 -22.51
C GLY A 183 4.80 -26.32 -22.48
N GLU A 184 4.64 -25.67 -23.64
CA GLU A 184 4.47 -24.21 -23.73
C GLU A 184 3.14 -23.78 -23.14
N TYR A 185 2.07 -24.53 -23.43
CA TYR A 185 0.77 -24.31 -22.80
C TYR A 185 0.82 -24.51 -21.28
N GLY A 186 1.55 -25.53 -20.82
CA GLY A 186 1.72 -25.79 -19.39
C GLY A 186 2.33 -24.59 -18.66
N TYR A 187 3.40 -24.00 -19.21
CA TYR A 187 4.03 -22.82 -18.64
C TYR A 187 3.10 -21.60 -18.61
N ILE A 188 2.52 -21.24 -19.75
CA ILE A 188 1.64 -20.06 -19.87
C ILE A 188 0.44 -20.17 -18.92
N VAL A 189 -0.16 -21.36 -18.81
CA VAL A 189 -1.30 -21.59 -17.92
C VAL A 189 -0.88 -21.47 -16.45
N VAL A 190 0.26 -22.03 -16.07
CA VAL A 190 0.74 -21.95 -14.68
C VAL A 190 1.09 -20.51 -14.30
N GLU A 191 1.76 -19.76 -15.18
CA GLU A 191 2.07 -18.34 -14.97
C GLU A 191 0.78 -17.50 -14.83
N LEU A 192 -0.17 -17.68 -15.76
CA LEU A 192 -1.49 -17.05 -15.70
C LEU A 192 -2.19 -17.31 -14.38
N LEU A 193 -2.22 -18.57 -13.92
CA LEU A 193 -2.84 -18.94 -12.65
C LEU A 193 -2.12 -18.33 -11.45
N CYS A 194 -0.79 -18.24 -11.48
CA CYS A 194 0.00 -17.61 -10.42
C CYS A 194 -0.31 -16.11 -10.33
N HIS A 195 -0.24 -15.36 -11.44
CA HIS A 195 -0.60 -13.94 -11.45
C HIS A 195 -2.06 -13.71 -11.07
N ALA A 196 -2.99 -14.47 -11.64
CA ALA A 196 -4.42 -14.36 -11.33
C ALA A 196 -4.72 -14.65 -9.86
N SER A 197 -4.03 -15.62 -9.26
CA SER A 197 -4.22 -15.96 -7.85
C SER A 197 -3.80 -14.83 -6.93
N VAL A 198 -2.65 -14.19 -7.17
CA VAL A 198 -2.21 -13.03 -6.37
C VAL A 198 -3.20 -11.88 -6.57
N TRP A 199 -3.64 -11.64 -7.81
CA TRP A 199 -4.63 -10.61 -8.11
C TRP A 199 -5.95 -10.82 -7.36
N LEU A 200 -6.47 -12.04 -7.35
CA LEU A 200 -7.66 -12.42 -6.57
C LEU A 200 -7.46 -12.19 -5.07
N MET A 201 -6.27 -12.51 -4.55
CA MET A 201 -5.96 -12.38 -3.13
C MET A 201 -5.86 -10.91 -2.68
N VAL A 202 -5.27 -10.02 -3.50
CA VAL A 202 -5.15 -8.58 -3.19
C VAL A 202 -6.40 -7.77 -3.55
N GLY A 203 -7.28 -8.35 -4.37
CA GLY A 203 -8.60 -7.85 -4.73
C GLY A 203 -8.72 -7.34 -6.17
N LEU A 204 -9.67 -7.90 -6.93
CA LEU A 204 -9.85 -7.64 -8.37
C LEU A 204 -10.07 -6.16 -8.75
N SER A 205 -10.54 -5.35 -7.81
CA SER A 205 -10.75 -3.91 -8.05
C SER A 205 -9.46 -3.10 -8.27
N THR A 206 -8.28 -3.74 -8.22
CA THR A 206 -6.99 -3.07 -8.44
C THR A 206 -6.77 -2.59 -9.88
N ILE A 207 -7.48 -3.11 -10.88
CA ILE A 207 -7.47 -2.55 -12.25
C ILE A 207 -8.70 -1.68 -12.50
N ASN A 208 -9.08 -0.84 -11.54
CA ASN A 208 -10.08 0.19 -11.82
C ASN A 208 -9.36 1.48 -12.24
N PRO A 209 -9.48 1.93 -13.51
CA PRO A 209 -8.80 3.14 -13.98
C PRO A 209 -9.11 4.37 -13.14
N ALA A 210 -10.35 4.53 -12.65
CA ALA A 210 -10.75 5.64 -11.79
C ALA A 210 -10.12 5.61 -10.39
N ARG A 211 -9.54 4.47 -10.00
CA ARG A 211 -8.79 4.28 -8.75
C ARG A 211 -7.27 4.35 -9.00
N SER A 212 -6.82 3.78 -10.12
CA SER A 212 -5.41 3.70 -10.51
C SER A 212 -4.86 4.98 -11.13
N LEU A 213 -5.70 5.81 -11.76
CA LEU A 213 -5.34 7.06 -12.43
C LEU A 213 -6.42 8.12 -12.14
N GLY A 214 -6.02 9.32 -11.71
CA GLY A 214 -7.00 10.38 -11.42
C GLY A 214 -6.37 11.77 -11.39
N LEU A 215 -7.14 12.77 -11.79
CA LEU A 215 -6.78 14.19 -11.62
C LEU A 215 -7.43 14.68 -10.33
N ARG A 216 -6.65 15.25 -9.40
CA ARG A 216 -7.17 15.93 -8.20
C ARG A 216 -6.51 17.30 -8.13
N LEU A 217 -7.32 18.37 -8.11
CA LEU A 217 -6.83 19.77 -8.07
C LEU A 217 -5.74 20.05 -9.13
N ASP A 218 -6.04 19.78 -10.40
CA ASP A 218 -5.13 19.98 -11.56
C ASP A 218 -3.78 19.23 -11.50
N ARG A 219 -3.64 18.25 -10.59
CA ARG A 219 -2.49 17.35 -10.53
C ARG A 219 -2.89 15.92 -10.89
N PHE A 220 -2.07 15.27 -11.71
CA PHE A 220 -2.26 13.87 -12.11
C PHE A 220 -1.68 12.93 -11.06
N PHE A 221 -2.52 12.06 -10.52
CA PHE A 221 -2.20 11.06 -9.53
C PHE A 221 -2.26 9.65 -10.13
N VAL A 222 -1.24 8.86 -9.82
CA VAL A 222 -1.09 7.46 -10.24
C VAL A 222 -1.03 6.62 -8.96
N LEU A 223 -1.89 5.62 -8.84
CA LEU A 223 -1.99 4.69 -7.71
C LEU A 223 -2.45 5.28 -6.35
N ASP A 224 -3.00 6.49 -6.32
CA ASP A 224 -3.33 7.18 -5.05
C ASP A 224 -4.37 6.42 -4.21
N SER A 225 -5.32 5.73 -4.83
CA SER A 225 -6.29 4.90 -4.12
C SER A 225 -5.70 3.64 -3.46
N TYR A 226 -4.47 3.25 -3.83
CA TYR A 226 -3.76 2.08 -3.27
C TYR A 226 -2.85 2.46 -2.12
N ARG A 227 -2.79 3.74 -1.72
CA ARG A 227 -2.24 4.12 -0.42
C ARG A 227 -2.98 3.32 0.65
N SER A 228 -2.29 2.30 1.15
CA SER A 228 -2.75 1.52 2.28
C SER A 228 -2.95 2.46 3.46
N THR A 229 -4.11 2.40 4.10
CA THR A 229 -4.36 3.04 5.39
C THR A 229 -3.46 2.48 6.51
N ILE A 230 -2.68 1.41 6.22
CA ILE A 230 -2.00 0.59 7.23
C ILE A 230 -0.64 1.15 7.67
N ASN A 231 0.03 2.03 6.90
CA ASN A 231 1.26 2.69 7.36
C ASN A 231 1.20 4.21 7.18
N LEU A 232 0.04 4.82 7.44
CA LEU A 232 -0.07 6.28 7.58
C LEU A 232 0.62 6.79 8.85
N PHE A 233 0.87 5.88 9.80
CA PHE A 233 1.31 6.21 11.14
C PHE A 233 2.45 5.30 11.61
N ALA A 234 3.37 5.85 12.38
CA ALA A 234 4.34 5.11 13.18
C ALA A 234 4.10 5.42 14.66
N VAL A 235 4.22 4.42 15.54
CA VAL A 235 4.11 4.63 16.99
C VAL A 235 5.52 4.68 17.58
N GLY A 236 5.78 5.71 18.37
CA GLY A 236 7.01 5.83 19.15
C GLY A 236 6.70 6.16 20.61
N GLU A 237 7.74 6.50 21.37
CA GLU A 237 7.63 6.87 22.78
C GLU A 237 8.38 8.18 23.05
N THR A 238 7.82 8.99 23.95
CA THR A 238 8.42 10.22 24.48
C THR A 238 8.31 10.21 26.01
N HIS A 239 8.72 11.28 26.69
CA HIS A 239 8.48 11.47 28.12
C HIS A 239 6.99 11.54 28.50
N LEU A 240 6.09 11.67 27.51
CA LEU A 240 4.63 11.63 27.67
C LEU A 240 4.03 10.23 27.48
N GLY A 241 4.88 9.22 27.21
CA GLY A 241 4.44 7.87 26.85
C GLY A 241 4.35 7.66 25.34
N LYS A 242 3.41 6.83 24.90
CA LYS A 242 3.25 6.50 23.48
C LYS A 242 2.77 7.73 22.68
N THR A 243 3.27 7.87 21.46
CA THR A 243 2.85 8.92 20.54
C THR A 243 2.76 8.41 19.10
N VAL A 244 2.07 9.17 18.26
CA VAL A 244 1.80 8.85 16.86
C VAL A 244 2.55 9.83 15.97
N TYR A 245 3.36 9.30 15.05
CA TYR A 245 4.07 10.04 14.02
C TYR A 245 3.46 9.77 12.65
N ALA A 246 3.50 10.76 11.76
CA ALA A 246 3.18 10.59 10.35
C ALA A 246 4.20 9.66 9.67
N ALA A 247 3.77 8.49 9.19
CA ALA A 247 4.59 7.63 8.34
C ALA A 247 4.40 7.95 6.84
N ALA A 248 3.41 8.81 6.51
CA ALA A 248 3.21 9.44 5.22
C ALA A 248 2.94 10.95 5.41
N GLY A 249 3.17 11.75 4.37
CA GLY A 249 2.83 13.17 4.42
C GLY A 249 1.33 13.40 4.22
N PHE A 250 0.77 14.37 4.96
CA PHE A 250 -0.62 14.81 4.83
C PHE A 250 -0.68 16.25 4.34
N ALA A 251 -1.58 16.55 3.41
CA ALA A 251 -1.82 17.92 2.96
C ALA A 251 -2.75 18.66 3.95
N ALA A 252 -2.64 19.98 4.02
CA ALA A 252 -3.58 20.81 4.78
C ALA A 252 -5.04 20.51 4.35
N GLY A 253 -5.91 20.28 5.33
CA GLY A 253 -7.31 19.92 5.13
C GLY A 253 -7.58 18.43 4.88
N GLU A 254 -6.55 17.59 4.75
CA GLU A 254 -6.69 16.15 4.59
C GLU A 254 -7.15 15.47 5.88
N THR A 255 -8.05 14.49 5.75
CA THR A 255 -8.46 13.65 6.88
C THR A 255 -7.34 12.68 7.24
N VAL A 256 -6.85 12.78 8.47
CA VAL A 256 -5.79 11.94 9.01
C VAL A 256 -6.35 10.61 9.50
N ILE A 257 -7.30 10.64 10.44
CA ILE A 257 -7.94 9.43 10.98
C ILE A 257 -9.36 9.73 11.47
N ARG A 258 -10.22 8.71 11.50
CA ARG A 258 -11.54 8.76 12.15
C ARG A 258 -11.46 8.12 13.53
N PHE A 259 -11.90 8.84 14.56
CA PHE A 259 -12.04 8.27 15.90
C PHE A 259 -13.14 7.21 15.92
N SER A 260 -12.86 6.06 16.53
CA SER A 260 -13.72 4.86 16.42
C SER A 260 -14.14 4.23 17.74
N GLY A 261 -13.89 4.93 18.85
CA GLY A 261 -14.28 4.49 20.18
C GLY A 261 -15.78 4.33 20.39
N ARG A 262 -16.15 3.50 21.37
CA ARG A 262 -17.56 3.32 21.76
C ARG A 262 -18.07 4.59 22.44
N ARG A 263 -19.25 5.07 22.01
CA ARG A 263 -19.97 6.15 22.69
C ARG A 263 -20.62 5.63 23.98
N ILE A 264 -20.44 6.37 25.06
CA ILE A 264 -21.06 6.14 26.36
C ILE A 264 -21.64 7.45 26.91
N ALA A 265 -22.57 7.34 27.85
CA ALA A 265 -23.13 8.49 28.56
C ALA A 265 -22.15 8.99 29.63
N ALA A 266 -22.23 10.29 29.95
CA ALA A 266 -21.33 10.96 30.89
C ALA A 266 -21.30 10.32 32.29
N ASP A 267 -22.45 9.85 32.77
CA ASP A 267 -22.61 9.16 34.07
C ASP A 267 -21.91 7.79 34.13
N ARG A 268 -21.54 7.22 32.98
CA ARG A 268 -20.82 5.95 32.86
C ARG A 268 -19.33 6.11 32.63
N VAL A 269 -18.82 7.34 32.56
CA VAL A 269 -17.38 7.60 32.49
C VAL A 269 -16.78 7.28 33.87
N PRO A 270 -15.73 6.44 33.95
CA PRO A 270 -15.12 6.10 35.24
C PRO A 270 -14.62 7.34 35.99
N ALA A 271 -15.01 7.48 37.26
CA ALA A 271 -14.65 8.65 38.09
C ALA A 271 -13.15 8.72 38.43
N ALA A 272 -12.44 7.59 38.44
CA ALA A 272 -11.00 7.53 38.70
C ALA A 272 -10.27 7.19 37.39
N MET A 273 -9.73 8.20 36.71
CA MET A 273 -8.93 8.01 35.50
C MET A 273 -7.47 7.68 35.87
N HIS A 274 -7.18 6.42 36.17
CA HIS A 274 -5.81 5.91 36.28
C HIS A 274 -5.50 4.97 35.10
N GLY A 275 -4.35 5.17 34.45
CA GLY A 275 -3.91 4.30 33.34
C GLY A 275 -4.76 4.44 32.08
N THR A 276 -5.25 3.34 31.51
CA THR A 276 -6.05 3.31 30.27
C THR A 276 -7.39 4.04 30.33
N ALA A 277 -7.77 4.56 31.50
CA ALA A 277 -8.96 5.33 31.72
C ALA A 277 -8.83 6.82 31.32
N ASP A 278 -7.65 7.32 30.93
CA ASP A 278 -7.41 8.72 30.52
C ASP A 278 -7.85 9.08 29.08
N ARG A 279 -8.55 8.16 28.40
CA ARG A 279 -8.80 8.21 26.94
C ARG A 279 -10.24 8.50 26.57
N PHE A 280 -11.03 9.04 27.49
CA PHE A 280 -12.40 9.45 27.20
C PHE A 280 -12.40 10.86 26.62
N MET A 281 -12.85 10.98 25.37
CA MET A 281 -13.01 12.25 24.68
C MET A 281 -14.49 12.62 24.66
N GLN A 282 -14.83 13.82 25.14
CA GLN A 282 -16.21 14.31 25.00
C GLN A 282 -16.52 14.51 23.51
N VAL A 283 -17.72 14.08 23.10
CA VAL A 283 -18.16 14.13 21.70
C VAL A 283 -19.56 14.74 21.54
N ALA A 284 -20.30 14.91 22.64
CA ALA A 284 -21.50 15.74 22.77
C ALA A 284 -21.68 16.17 24.24
N ALA A 285 -22.60 17.09 24.53
CA ALA A 285 -22.82 17.64 25.88
C ALA A 285 -22.95 16.58 26.99
N GLY A 286 -23.60 15.43 26.70
CA GLY A 286 -23.72 14.30 27.64
C GLY A 286 -23.14 12.98 27.14
N SER A 287 -22.31 13.01 26.08
CA SER A 287 -21.77 11.79 25.47
C SER A 287 -20.25 11.86 25.31
N PHE A 288 -19.61 10.77 25.71
CA PHE A 288 -18.17 10.57 25.62
C PHE A 288 -17.88 9.40 24.69
N MET A 289 -16.75 9.48 24.00
CA MET A 289 -16.17 8.39 23.25
C MET A 289 -15.04 7.80 24.08
N GLY A 290 -15.17 6.52 24.44
CA GLY A 290 -14.11 5.80 25.15
C GLY A 290 -13.00 5.32 24.24
N PRO A 291 -11.97 4.65 24.79
CA PRO A 291 -10.87 4.11 24.02
C PRO A 291 -11.36 3.11 22.96
N SER A 292 -10.80 3.22 21.77
CA SER A 292 -11.06 2.33 20.63
C SER A 292 -10.20 1.06 20.66
N GLY A 293 -9.09 1.07 21.40
CA GLY A 293 -8.04 0.06 21.34
C GLY A 293 -7.12 0.20 20.12
N ARG A 294 -7.25 1.30 19.36
CA ARG A 294 -6.53 1.55 18.11
C ARG A 294 -5.64 2.80 18.23
N ILE A 295 -5.01 3.19 17.12
CA ILE A 295 -3.99 4.26 17.13
C ILE A 295 -4.54 5.65 17.46
N ASP A 296 -5.84 5.89 17.25
CA ASP A 296 -6.52 7.12 17.66
C ASP A 296 -6.46 7.36 19.18
N ASP A 297 -6.27 6.30 19.97
CA ASP A 297 -6.10 6.38 21.43
C ASP A 297 -4.72 6.89 21.86
N LEU A 298 -3.76 7.02 20.93
CA LEU A 298 -2.36 7.35 21.21
C LEU A 298 -1.97 8.77 20.73
N ILE A 299 -2.93 9.52 20.19
CA ILE A 299 -2.67 10.85 19.61
C ILE A 299 -2.68 11.87 20.73
N ASN A 300 -1.50 12.44 21.01
CA ASN A 300 -1.28 13.31 22.15
C ASN A 300 -1.79 14.75 21.94
N HIS A 301 -1.79 15.47 23.06
CA HIS A 301 -2.00 16.90 23.09
C HIS A 301 -0.77 17.68 22.59
N SER A 302 -1.00 18.76 21.84
CA SER A 302 -0.02 19.84 21.66
C SER A 302 -0.68 21.22 21.74
N CYS A 303 -0.02 22.17 22.39
CA CYS A 303 -0.44 23.58 22.40
C CYS A 303 -0.21 24.27 21.03
N SER A 304 0.65 23.68 20.19
CA SER A 304 0.87 24.07 18.79
C SER A 304 0.61 22.87 17.86
N PRO A 305 -0.64 22.40 17.77
CA PRO A 305 -1.00 21.20 17.03
C PRO A 305 -0.87 21.38 15.52
N ASN A 306 -0.69 20.27 14.81
CA ASN A 306 -0.77 20.19 13.36
C ASN A 306 -2.10 19.58 12.88
N THR A 307 -2.94 19.08 13.79
CA THR A 307 -4.27 18.54 13.49
C THR A 307 -5.36 19.11 14.39
N GLY A 308 -6.61 19.01 13.94
CA GLY A 308 -7.80 19.42 14.69
C GLY A 308 -8.99 18.50 14.42
N LEU A 309 -10.00 18.55 15.29
CA LEU A 309 -11.17 17.69 15.18
C LEU A 309 -12.29 18.35 14.38
N ARG A 310 -12.83 17.61 13.41
CA ARG A 310 -14.02 17.97 12.65
C ARG A 310 -15.16 17.01 12.97
N PHE A 311 -16.31 17.56 13.31
CA PHE A 311 -17.53 16.84 13.66
C PHE A 311 -18.48 16.84 12.47
N VAL A 312 -18.84 15.66 11.96
CA VAL A 312 -19.75 15.49 10.82
C VAL A 312 -20.80 14.45 11.17
N GLY A 313 -22.00 14.93 11.53
CA GLY A 313 -23.03 14.08 12.16
C GLY A 313 -22.47 13.43 13.43
N ASP A 314 -22.60 12.10 13.53
CA ASP A 314 -22.07 11.33 14.66
C ASP A 314 -20.59 10.93 14.52
N ASN A 315 -19.91 11.34 13.45
CA ASN A 315 -18.51 11.01 13.22
C ASN A 315 -17.57 12.13 13.66
N VAL A 316 -16.42 11.73 14.21
CA VAL A 316 -15.34 12.64 14.61
C VAL A 316 -14.09 12.28 13.81
N PHE A 317 -13.58 13.25 13.06
CA PHE A 317 -12.41 13.10 12.20
C PHE A 317 -11.29 14.00 12.67
N LEU A 318 -10.08 13.47 12.72
CA LEU A 318 -8.86 14.26 12.84
C LEU A 318 -8.44 14.76 11.45
N VAL A 319 -8.24 16.06 11.31
CA VAL A 319 -7.96 16.73 10.05
C VAL A 319 -6.67 17.54 10.18
N ALA A 320 -5.80 17.49 9.17
CA ALA A 320 -4.57 18.27 9.12
C ALA A 320 -4.89 19.78 8.99
N ILE A 321 -4.32 20.62 9.86
CA ILE A 321 -4.49 22.08 9.84
C ILE A 321 -3.46 22.74 8.90
N ARG A 322 -2.31 22.09 8.73
CA ARG A 322 -1.24 22.44 7.81
C ARG A 322 -0.69 21.17 7.17
N ASP A 323 0.20 21.30 6.20
CA ASP A 323 0.95 20.16 5.70
C ASP A 323 1.75 19.51 6.84
N ILE A 324 1.71 18.18 6.89
CA ILE A 324 2.41 17.34 7.88
C ILE A 324 3.43 16.51 7.11
N ALA A 325 4.71 16.66 7.44
CA ALA A 325 5.78 15.86 6.85
C ALA A 325 5.91 14.47 7.51
N VAL A 326 6.53 13.55 6.79
CA VAL A 326 6.90 12.23 7.33
C VAL A 326 7.82 12.42 8.54
N GLY A 327 7.53 11.72 9.62
CA GLY A 327 8.27 11.78 10.89
C GLY A 327 7.78 12.85 11.86
N GLU A 328 6.84 13.72 11.48
CA GLU A 328 6.24 14.67 12.42
C GLU A 328 5.27 13.99 13.38
N GLU A 329 5.29 14.39 14.65
CA GLU A 329 4.31 13.96 15.65
C GLU A 329 2.94 14.54 15.30
N ILE A 330 1.92 13.69 15.30
CA ILE A 330 0.53 14.07 15.08
C ILE A 330 -0.10 14.37 16.43
N ALA A 331 -0.56 15.61 16.60
CA ALA A 331 -1.15 16.07 17.84
C ALA A 331 -2.26 17.10 17.60
N TRP A 332 -3.22 17.15 18.51
CA TRP A 332 -4.33 18.11 18.51
C TRP A 332 -4.47 18.80 19.88
N ASP A 333 -5.29 19.83 19.96
CA ASP A 333 -5.46 20.60 21.20
C ASP A 333 -6.71 20.14 21.95
N TYR A 334 -6.52 19.32 22.99
CA TYR A 334 -7.62 18.76 23.81
C TYR A 334 -8.62 19.81 24.33
N SER A 335 -8.21 21.06 24.52
CA SER A 335 -9.11 22.15 24.91
C SER A 335 -10.27 22.34 23.94
N THR A 336 -10.17 21.90 22.68
CA THR A 336 -11.26 22.03 21.69
C THR A 336 -12.45 21.09 21.90
N THR A 337 -12.38 20.19 22.89
CA THR A 337 -13.48 19.26 23.25
C THR A 337 -13.92 19.34 24.70
N LEU A 338 -13.18 20.03 25.57
CA LEU A 338 -13.43 20.03 27.02
C LEU A 338 -14.52 21.05 27.38
N ALA A 339 -15.68 20.55 27.84
CA ALA A 339 -16.77 21.39 28.35
C ALA A 339 -16.73 21.60 29.86
N ASP A 340 -16.08 20.72 30.62
CA ASP A 340 -15.97 20.83 32.08
C ASP A 340 -14.88 21.84 32.46
N PRO A 341 -15.22 23.00 33.05
CA PRO A 341 -14.25 24.00 33.44
C PRO A 341 -13.37 23.56 34.63
N ALA A 342 -13.80 22.56 35.41
CA ALA A 342 -13.03 22.04 36.53
C ALA A 342 -11.94 21.04 36.08
N TRP A 343 -12.03 20.51 34.85
CA TRP A 343 -11.07 19.56 34.34
C TRP A 343 -9.79 20.28 33.88
N GLN A 344 -8.65 19.86 34.44
CA GLN A 344 -7.33 20.36 34.08
C GLN A 344 -6.30 19.23 34.11
N MET A 345 -5.28 19.34 33.25
CA MET A 345 -4.11 18.45 33.30
C MET A 345 -2.80 19.21 33.06
N PRO A 346 -1.69 18.82 33.72
CA PRO A 346 -0.37 19.36 33.41
C PRO A 346 0.03 19.10 31.96
N CYS A 347 0.62 20.10 31.30
CA CYS A 347 1.10 20.03 29.92
C CYS A 347 2.62 19.98 29.87
N ALA A 348 3.16 18.95 29.21
CA ALA A 348 4.57 18.86 28.89
C ALA A 348 4.80 18.57 27.39
N CYS A 349 3.96 19.14 26.51
CA CYS A 349 4.03 18.91 25.05
C CYS A 349 5.29 19.42 24.34
N GLY A 350 6.17 20.15 25.03
CA GLY A 350 7.45 20.61 24.47
C GLY A 350 7.36 21.74 23.42
N SER A 351 6.16 22.20 23.04
CA SER A 351 6.02 23.33 22.11
C SER A 351 6.57 24.64 22.72
N ALA A 352 7.12 25.53 21.90
CA ALA A 352 7.61 26.84 22.34
C ALA A 352 6.49 27.71 22.96
N SER A 353 5.24 27.46 22.59
CA SER A 353 4.04 28.10 23.13
C SER A 353 3.29 27.18 24.11
N CYS A 354 3.99 26.32 24.84
CA CYS A 354 3.39 25.43 25.82
C CYS A 354 2.68 26.24 26.91
N ARG A 355 1.43 25.88 27.22
CA ARG A 355 0.61 26.58 28.22
C ARG A 355 0.87 26.11 29.66
N GLY A 356 1.60 25.01 29.86
CA GLY A 356 1.85 24.41 31.17
C GLY A 356 0.64 23.67 31.77
N ILE A 357 -0.58 24.11 31.49
CA ILE A 357 -1.84 23.46 31.88
C ILE A 357 -2.78 23.38 30.66
N ILE A 358 -3.47 22.26 30.51
CA ILE A 358 -4.57 22.05 29.55
C ILE A 358 -5.87 22.16 30.34
N GLY A 359 -6.78 23.02 29.89
CA GLY A 359 -8.12 23.21 30.47
C GLY A 359 -9.18 23.42 29.39
N GLY A 360 -10.34 23.95 29.79
CA GLY A 360 -11.45 24.26 28.90
C GLY A 360 -11.11 25.24 27.77
N PHE A 361 -11.90 25.22 26.69
CA PHE A 361 -11.68 26.09 25.51
C PHE A 361 -11.70 27.58 25.85
N ASP A 362 -12.55 27.98 26.80
CA ASP A 362 -12.71 29.33 27.33
C ASP A 362 -11.45 29.85 28.03
N THR A 363 -10.61 28.95 28.57
CA THR A 363 -9.33 29.31 29.20
C THR A 363 -8.23 29.65 28.18
N LEU A 364 -8.44 29.34 26.89
CA LEU A 364 -7.47 29.68 25.85
C LEU A 364 -7.43 31.19 25.61
N PRO A 365 -6.26 31.77 25.25
CA PRO A 365 -6.19 33.18 24.82
C PRO A 365 -7.20 33.47 23.70
N ILE A 366 -7.86 34.62 23.73
CA ILE A 366 -8.92 34.98 22.77
C ILE A 366 -8.47 34.86 21.30
N ALA A 367 -7.22 35.23 20.99
CA ALA A 367 -6.66 35.06 19.66
C ALA A 367 -6.63 33.58 19.22
N ARG A 368 -6.31 32.67 20.15
CA ARG A 368 -6.29 31.22 19.92
C ARG A 368 -7.70 30.66 19.75
N GLN A 369 -8.65 31.10 20.57
CA GLN A 369 -10.05 30.73 20.42
C GLN A 369 -10.58 31.12 19.02
N ARG A 370 -10.34 32.38 18.60
CA ARG A 370 -10.73 32.87 17.27
C ARG A 370 -10.09 32.06 16.15
N TRP A 371 -8.82 31.67 16.31
CA TRP A 371 -8.13 30.83 15.34
C TRP A 371 -8.78 29.46 15.17
N PHE A 372 -9.07 28.74 16.26
CA PHE A 372 -9.74 27.43 16.19
C PHE A 372 -11.17 27.52 15.63
N LEU A 373 -11.93 28.56 16.00
CA LEU A 373 -13.27 28.79 15.47
C LEU A 373 -13.27 29.02 13.96
N LYS A 374 -12.33 29.83 13.45
CA LYS A 374 -12.18 30.10 12.01
C LYS A 374 -11.85 28.85 11.20
N GLN A 375 -11.13 27.90 11.80
CA GLN A 375 -10.76 26.62 11.17
C GLN A 375 -11.83 25.54 11.33
N GLU A 376 -12.95 25.84 12.02
CA GLU A 376 -14.02 24.90 12.34
C GLU A 376 -13.57 23.68 13.16
N MET A 377 -12.54 23.84 13.99
CA MET A 377 -11.93 22.76 14.77
C MET A 377 -12.41 22.70 16.24
N VAL A 378 -13.50 23.40 16.56
CA VAL A 378 -14.10 23.45 17.90
C VAL A 378 -15.34 22.58 17.95
N ALA A 379 -15.44 21.74 18.97
CA ALA A 379 -16.57 20.86 19.14
C ALA A 379 -17.90 21.64 19.19
N PRO A 380 -18.95 21.22 18.46
CA PRO A 380 -20.17 22.00 18.30
C PRO A 380 -20.86 22.37 19.62
N TYR A 381 -20.80 21.47 20.61
CA TYR A 381 -21.42 21.68 21.92
C TYR A 381 -20.72 22.73 22.80
N LEU A 382 -19.52 23.17 22.44
CA LEU A 382 -18.84 24.28 23.13
C LEU A 382 -19.27 25.65 22.59
N ARG A 383 -19.78 25.71 21.35
CA ARG A 383 -20.12 26.98 20.67
C ARG A 383 -21.18 27.81 21.39
N PRO A 384 -22.29 27.23 21.91
CA PRO A 384 -23.31 28.02 22.62
C PRO A 384 -22.77 28.72 23.87
N ALA A 385 -21.87 28.07 24.62
CA ALA A 385 -21.24 28.67 25.80
C ALA A 385 -20.29 29.84 25.41
N ILE A 386 -19.58 29.69 24.28
CA ILE A 386 -18.67 30.72 23.74
C ILE A 386 -19.46 31.92 23.20
N GLU A 387 -20.61 31.69 22.57
CA GLU A 387 -21.48 32.75 22.03
C GLU A 387 -22.22 33.48 23.16
N GLY A 388 -22.68 32.77 24.18
CA GLY A 388 -23.29 33.35 25.37
C GLY A 388 -22.32 34.23 26.19
N ALA A 389 -21.07 33.79 26.37
CA ALA A 389 -20.04 34.54 27.10
C ALA A 389 -19.50 35.77 26.33
N ARG A 390 -19.77 35.89 25.03
CA ARG A 390 -19.41 37.06 24.21
C ARG A 390 -20.54 38.08 24.07
N ALA A 391 -21.77 37.69 24.40
CA ALA A 391 -22.95 38.54 24.36
C ALA A 391 -23.25 39.19 25.72
N ALA A 392 -22.73 38.63 26.81
CA ALA A 392 -22.68 39.22 28.15
C ALA A 392 -21.40 40.06 28.31
#